data_AF-X1F5J7-F1
#
_entry.id   AF-X1F5J7-F1
#
_cell.length_a   1.000
_cell.length_b   1.000
_cell.length_c   1.000
_cell.angle_alpha   90.00
_cell.angle_beta   90.00
_cell.angle_gamma   90.00
#
_symmetry.space_group_name_H-M   'P 1'
#
loop_
_entity.id
_entity.type
_entity.pdbx_description
1 polymer ?
#
loop_
_entity_poly.entity_id
_entity_poly.type
_entity_poly.pdbx_seq_one_letter_code
_entity_poly.pdbx_strand_id
1 'polypeptide(L)'
;VSVNEMEALKREDVFFINGRWLLSKGELSLTGEEEVGICGEETLYLRATTKTIKDCFSLNFREFIHSLKQKLKKKEVKARMITYPWDLIDNNCWALEEDFEFPVKEGVQGKLPSSATIYGEKDRVFIAKSATIQPLVLLDSTKGSIYIDQEAIVFAHSHIKGPSYIGKKSQILGANIGEGISIGPLCRVGGEVEETIIHGFTNKAHRGFLGHSYLGEWINIGALCTNSDIKNDYSTVQVYVKGEFMDSEATKVG
;
A
#
# COMPACT_ATOMS: atom_id res chain seq x y z
N VAL A 1 -12.58 -5.47 -24.51
CA VAL A 1 -11.79 -6.04 -23.40
C VAL A 1 -12.57 -7.24 -22.90
N SER A 2 -12.01 -8.44 -23.02
CA SER A 2 -12.60 -9.67 -22.49
C SER A 2 -12.40 -9.72 -20.98
N VAL A 3 -13.45 -9.94 -20.20
CA VAL A 3 -13.40 -10.02 -18.73
C VAL A 3 -13.98 -11.36 -18.31
N ASN A 4 -13.22 -12.16 -17.56
CA ASN A 4 -13.61 -13.50 -17.12
C ASN A 4 -14.04 -14.44 -18.26
N GLU A 5 -13.49 -14.24 -19.47
CA GLU A 5 -13.75 -15.08 -20.65
C GLU A 5 -12.60 -16.07 -20.87
N MET A 6 -12.75 -17.32 -20.42
CA MET A 6 -11.72 -18.36 -20.56
C MET A 6 -11.28 -18.58 -22.01
N GLU A 7 -12.24 -18.52 -22.95
CA GLU A 7 -11.99 -18.69 -24.38
C GLU A 7 -11.01 -17.66 -24.97
N ALA A 8 -10.91 -16.47 -24.37
CA ALA A 8 -9.97 -15.44 -24.81
C ALA A 8 -8.50 -15.87 -24.62
N LEU A 9 -8.21 -16.71 -23.61
CA LEU A 9 -6.85 -17.17 -23.28
C LEU A 9 -6.21 -17.99 -24.40
N LYS A 10 -7.00 -18.57 -25.33
CA LYS A 10 -6.48 -19.38 -26.45
C LYS A 10 -5.95 -18.56 -27.63
N ARG A 11 -6.07 -17.24 -27.58
CA ARG A 11 -5.79 -16.36 -28.73
C ARG A 11 -4.33 -15.91 -28.80
N GLU A 12 -3.64 -15.87 -27.67
CA GLU A 12 -2.29 -15.34 -27.54
C GLU A 12 -1.54 -15.98 -26.36
N ASP A 13 -0.24 -15.68 -26.27
CA ASP A 13 0.58 -16.08 -25.12
C ASP A 13 0.12 -15.29 -23.90
N VAL A 14 0.02 -15.94 -22.74
CA VAL A 14 -0.54 -15.32 -21.54
C VAL A 14 0.47 -15.35 -20.41
N PHE A 15 0.61 -14.20 -19.76
CA PHE A 15 1.33 -14.03 -18.52
C PHE A 15 0.31 -13.83 -17.39
N PHE A 16 0.19 -14.82 -16.50
CA PHE A 16 -0.65 -14.72 -15.30
C PHE A 16 0.19 -14.18 -14.16
N ILE A 17 -0.37 -13.26 -13.37
CA ILE A 17 0.26 -12.72 -12.17
C ILE A 17 -0.71 -12.81 -10.99
N ASN A 18 -0.20 -13.16 -9.83
CA ASN A 18 -0.95 -13.19 -8.59
C ASN A 18 -0.99 -11.78 -8.00
N GLY A 19 -2.18 -11.17 -7.97
CA GLY A 19 -2.37 -9.81 -7.47
C GLY A 19 -2.07 -9.60 -5.98
N ARG A 20 -1.82 -10.68 -5.22
CA ARG A 20 -1.37 -10.62 -3.82
C ARG A 20 0.14 -10.41 -3.69
N TRP A 21 0.90 -10.56 -4.77
CA TRP A 21 2.34 -10.34 -4.74
C TRP A 21 2.65 -8.84 -4.74
N LEU A 22 3.26 -8.36 -3.67
CA LEU A 22 3.90 -7.04 -3.62
C LEU A 22 5.22 -7.11 -4.38
N LEU A 23 5.17 -6.65 -5.63
CA LEU A 23 6.27 -6.74 -6.57
C LEU A 23 7.13 -5.48 -6.53
N SER A 24 8.43 -5.63 -6.26
CA SER A 24 9.41 -4.54 -6.36
C SER A 24 9.84 -4.31 -7.81
N LYS A 25 10.41 -3.13 -8.08
CA LYS A 25 10.89 -2.79 -9.42
C LYS A 25 11.98 -3.76 -9.88
N GLY A 26 11.78 -4.36 -11.06
CA GLY A 26 12.76 -5.26 -11.68
C GLY A 26 12.78 -6.69 -11.13
N GLU A 27 11.93 -7.03 -10.16
CA GLU A 27 11.83 -8.40 -9.64
C GLU A 27 11.22 -9.39 -10.64
N LEU A 28 10.49 -8.91 -11.64
CA LEU A 28 9.81 -9.74 -12.62
C LEU A 28 10.13 -9.34 -14.06
N SER A 29 10.66 -10.30 -14.81
CA SER A 29 10.76 -10.22 -16.27
C SER A 29 9.48 -10.73 -16.90
N LEU A 30 8.83 -9.90 -17.72
CA LEU A 30 7.65 -10.30 -18.49
C LEU A 30 7.99 -11.28 -19.62
N THR A 31 9.21 -11.22 -20.13
CA THR A 31 9.73 -12.10 -21.19
C THR A 31 10.54 -13.26 -20.62
N GLY A 32 10.58 -14.37 -21.34
CA GLY A 32 11.39 -15.54 -21.00
C GLY A 32 10.74 -16.85 -21.46
N GLU A 33 11.30 -17.97 -21.01
CA GLU A 33 10.77 -19.31 -21.28
C GLU A 33 9.46 -19.57 -20.54
N GLU A 34 8.74 -20.60 -20.96
CA GLU A 34 7.55 -21.09 -20.27
C GLU A 34 7.91 -21.62 -18.88
N GLU A 35 7.37 -21.00 -17.83
CA GLU A 35 7.70 -21.34 -16.44
C GLU A 35 6.57 -20.94 -15.48
N VAL A 36 6.63 -21.50 -14.27
CA VAL A 36 5.81 -21.07 -13.13
C VAL A 36 6.72 -20.57 -12.01
N GLY A 37 6.50 -19.32 -11.58
CA GLY A 37 7.11 -18.75 -10.40
C GLY A 37 6.34 -19.13 -9.14
N ILE A 38 7.02 -19.67 -8.14
CA ILE A 38 6.43 -20.08 -6.86
C ILE A 38 7.18 -19.49 -5.68
N CYS A 39 6.47 -19.27 -4.57
CA CYS A 39 7.03 -18.90 -3.28
C CYS A 39 6.37 -19.78 -2.22
N GLY A 40 7.08 -20.83 -1.80
CA GLY A 40 6.48 -21.89 -0.98
C GLY A 40 5.36 -22.60 -1.73
N GLU A 41 4.15 -22.63 -1.17
CA GLU A 41 2.99 -23.26 -1.82
C GLU A 41 2.26 -22.33 -2.81
N GLU A 42 2.57 -21.04 -2.76
CA GLU A 42 1.87 -20.01 -3.53
C GLU A 42 2.43 -19.89 -4.95
N THR A 43 1.53 -19.67 -5.91
CA THR A 43 1.90 -19.39 -7.30
C THR A 43 1.92 -17.89 -7.51
N LEU A 44 3.07 -17.36 -7.91
CA LEU A 44 3.27 -15.92 -8.13
C LEU A 44 2.93 -15.52 -9.56
N TYR A 45 3.41 -16.28 -10.54
CA TYR A 45 3.16 -16.02 -11.94
C TYR A 45 3.25 -17.29 -12.79
N LEU A 46 2.64 -17.27 -13.98
CA LEU A 46 2.75 -18.30 -15.00
C LEU A 46 3.04 -17.64 -16.35
N ARG A 47 4.08 -18.07 -17.04
CA ARG A 47 4.33 -17.69 -18.45
C ARG A 47 4.00 -18.89 -19.33
N ALA A 48 2.97 -18.79 -20.16
CA ALA A 48 2.52 -19.88 -21.01
C ALA A 48 2.28 -19.39 -22.44
N THR A 49 2.76 -20.16 -23.40
CA THR A 49 2.49 -19.94 -24.82
C THR A 49 1.08 -20.38 -25.18
N THR A 50 0.57 -19.83 -26.27
CA THR A 50 -0.73 -20.17 -26.86
C THR A 50 -0.86 -21.67 -27.10
N LYS A 51 0.23 -22.35 -27.47
CA LYS A 51 0.26 -23.80 -27.68
C LYS A 51 -0.01 -24.54 -26.36
N THR A 52 0.75 -24.22 -25.32
CA THR A 52 0.59 -24.84 -24.00
C THR A 52 -0.77 -24.56 -23.39
N ILE A 53 -1.30 -23.34 -23.58
CA ILE A 53 -2.65 -22.97 -23.14
C ILE A 53 -3.71 -23.85 -23.81
N LYS A 54 -3.65 -24.04 -25.13
CA LYS A 54 -4.59 -24.91 -25.86
C LYS A 54 -4.51 -26.37 -25.41
N ASP A 55 -3.29 -26.88 -25.19
CA ASP A 55 -3.06 -28.26 -24.74
C ASP A 55 -3.63 -28.52 -23.34
N CYS A 56 -3.58 -27.51 -22.45
CA CYS A 56 -4.01 -27.62 -21.06
C CYS A 56 -5.42 -27.06 -20.81
N PHE A 57 -6.13 -26.62 -21.85
CA PHE A 57 -7.34 -25.80 -21.72
C PHE A 57 -8.47 -26.52 -20.97
N SER A 58 -9.08 -25.83 -20.01
CA SER A 58 -10.36 -26.19 -19.39
C SER A 58 -11.20 -24.93 -19.23
N LEU A 59 -12.53 -25.07 -19.31
CA LEU A 59 -13.46 -23.99 -18.97
C LEU A 59 -13.44 -23.69 -17.46
N ASN A 60 -12.99 -24.64 -16.64
CA ASN A 60 -12.78 -24.43 -15.21
C ASN A 60 -11.39 -23.82 -14.97
N PHE A 61 -11.35 -22.57 -14.51
CA PHE A 61 -10.10 -21.85 -14.25
C PHE A 61 -9.16 -22.59 -13.29
N ARG A 62 -9.69 -23.24 -12.24
CA ARG A 62 -8.85 -23.94 -11.26
C ARG A 62 -8.18 -25.17 -11.86
N GLU A 63 -8.93 -25.95 -12.62
CA GLU A 63 -8.39 -27.11 -13.35
C GLU A 63 -7.36 -26.67 -14.39
N PHE A 64 -7.69 -25.62 -15.16
CA PHE A 64 -6.79 -25.04 -16.17
C PHE A 64 -5.44 -24.60 -15.56
N ILE A 65 -5.47 -23.83 -14.48
CA ILE A 65 -4.26 -23.39 -13.76
C ILE A 65 -3.51 -24.59 -13.17
N HIS A 66 -4.22 -25.59 -12.64
CA HIS A 66 -3.59 -26.81 -12.13
C HIS A 66 -2.84 -27.55 -13.25
N SER A 67 -3.45 -27.75 -14.41
CA SER A 67 -2.83 -28.40 -15.57
C SER A 67 -1.59 -27.64 -16.07
N LEU A 68 -1.64 -26.32 -16.13
CA LEU A 68 -0.48 -25.49 -16.47
C LEU A 68 0.67 -25.69 -15.46
N LYS A 69 0.37 -25.64 -14.15
CA LYS A 69 1.37 -25.83 -13.09
C LYS A 69 2.07 -27.18 -13.12
N GLN A 70 1.41 -28.24 -13.62
CA GLN A 70 1.99 -29.57 -13.77
C GLN A 70 2.89 -29.68 -14.99
N LYS A 71 2.58 -28.96 -16.06
CA LYS A 71 3.34 -29.01 -17.32
C LYS A 71 4.55 -28.08 -17.34
N LEU A 72 4.44 -26.93 -16.68
CA LEU A 72 5.46 -25.88 -16.69
C LEU A 72 6.59 -26.13 -15.69
N LYS A 73 7.81 -25.73 -16.05
CA LYS A 73 8.98 -25.79 -15.17
C LYS A 73 8.80 -24.81 -14.00
N LYS A 74 9.05 -25.29 -12.78
CA LYS A 74 8.96 -24.48 -11.55
C LYS A 74 10.24 -23.68 -11.32
N LYS A 75 10.08 -22.46 -10.83
CA LYS A 75 11.15 -21.57 -10.36
C LYS A 75 10.78 -21.00 -9.00
N GLU A 76 11.63 -21.25 -8.01
CA GLU A 76 11.51 -20.63 -6.68
C GLU A 76 11.86 -19.14 -6.76
N VAL A 77 11.03 -18.32 -6.14
CA VAL A 77 11.15 -16.87 -6.11
C VAL A 77 10.85 -16.43 -4.68
N LYS A 78 11.78 -15.67 -4.09
CA LYS A 78 11.52 -14.98 -2.83
C LYS A 78 10.58 -13.82 -3.12
N ALA A 79 9.41 -13.80 -2.47
CA ALA A 79 8.39 -12.79 -2.69
C ALA A 79 7.75 -12.33 -1.39
N ARG A 80 7.24 -11.09 -1.40
CA ARG A 80 6.39 -10.54 -0.35
C ARG A 80 4.93 -10.69 -0.76
N MET A 81 4.16 -11.40 0.05
CA MET A 81 2.77 -11.74 -0.25
C MET A 81 1.83 -11.11 0.74
N ILE A 82 0.71 -10.59 0.24
CA ILE A 82 -0.45 -10.19 1.06
C ILE A 82 -1.37 -11.40 1.20
N THR A 83 -1.49 -11.91 2.40
CA THR A 83 -2.40 -13.03 2.74
C THR A 83 -3.62 -12.50 3.46
N TYR A 84 -3.42 -11.57 4.38
CA TYR A 84 -4.46 -10.95 5.21
C TYR A 84 -4.46 -9.42 5.05
N PRO A 85 -5.56 -8.75 5.45
CA PRO A 85 -5.65 -7.30 5.35
C PRO A 85 -4.57 -6.56 6.16
N TRP A 86 -4.16 -7.07 7.33
CA TRP A 86 -3.14 -6.42 8.16
C TRP A 86 -1.74 -6.50 7.53
N ASP A 87 -1.47 -7.49 6.68
CA ASP A 87 -0.22 -7.54 5.91
C ASP A 87 -0.04 -6.28 5.05
N LEU A 88 -1.13 -5.62 4.61
CA LEU A 88 -1.04 -4.35 3.88
C LEU A 88 -0.46 -3.24 4.74
N ILE A 89 -0.81 -3.22 6.02
CA ILE A 89 -0.36 -2.23 6.99
C ILE A 89 1.12 -2.49 7.31
N ASP A 90 1.45 -3.74 7.64
CA ASP A 90 2.82 -4.16 7.97
C ASP A 90 3.81 -3.87 6.83
N ASN A 91 3.36 -4.03 5.59
CA ASN A 91 4.17 -3.79 4.41
C ASN A 91 4.07 -2.36 3.85
N ASN A 92 3.27 -1.48 4.45
CA ASN A 92 3.02 -0.13 3.94
C ASN A 92 4.28 0.74 3.98
N CYS A 93 5.06 0.67 5.07
CA CYS A 93 6.33 1.40 5.18
C CYS A 93 7.29 1.04 4.03
N TRP A 94 7.43 -0.26 3.75
CA TRP A 94 8.26 -0.73 2.65
C TRP A 94 7.71 -0.25 1.29
N ALA A 95 6.40 -0.36 1.06
CA ALA A 95 5.79 0.06 -0.20
C ALA A 95 5.96 1.56 -0.47
N LEU A 96 5.81 2.40 0.57
CA LEU A 96 6.01 3.84 0.48
C LEU A 96 7.43 4.21 0.06
N GLU A 97 8.44 3.52 0.59
CA GLU A 97 9.84 3.78 0.20
C GLU A 97 10.14 3.32 -1.23
N GLU A 98 9.64 2.14 -1.63
CA GLU A 98 9.77 1.68 -3.04
C GLU A 98 9.10 2.64 -4.02
N ASP A 99 7.91 3.13 -3.68
CA ASP A 99 7.17 4.09 -4.49
C ASP A 99 7.88 5.45 -4.56
N PHE A 100 8.56 5.85 -3.48
CA PHE A 100 9.34 7.10 -3.44
C PHE A 100 10.61 7.02 -4.30
N GLU A 101 11.28 5.86 -4.33
CA GLU A 101 12.45 5.62 -5.20
C GLU A 101 12.08 5.45 -6.67
N PHE A 102 10.82 5.12 -6.97
CA PHE A 102 10.34 5.11 -8.35
C PHE A 102 10.49 6.53 -8.93
N PRO A 103 10.91 6.70 -10.20
CA PRO A 103 11.18 8.02 -10.79
C PRO A 103 9.90 8.86 -10.91
N VAL A 104 9.52 9.44 -9.78
CA VAL A 104 8.56 10.51 -9.60
C VAL A 104 9.40 11.77 -9.41
N LYS A 105 8.83 12.90 -9.81
CA LYS A 105 9.43 14.23 -9.68
C LYS A 105 10.19 14.38 -8.35
N GLU A 106 11.41 14.91 -8.40
CA GLU A 106 12.24 15.03 -7.20
C GLU A 106 12.06 16.38 -6.48
N GLY A 107 12.29 16.33 -5.17
CA GLY A 107 12.51 17.47 -4.29
C GLY A 107 11.30 18.34 -3.92
N VAL A 108 11.59 19.39 -3.16
CA VAL A 108 10.60 20.41 -2.77
C VAL A 108 10.35 21.35 -3.95
N GLN A 109 9.24 21.14 -4.67
CA GLN A 109 8.84 21.98 -5.81
C GLN A 109 7.87 23.09 -5.41
N GLY A 110 7.14 22.90 -4.31
CA GLY A 110 6.28 23.90 -3.68
C GLY A 110 7.07 24.94 -2.88
N LYS A 111 6.37 25.98 -2.39
CA LYS A 111 6.96 26.96 -1.46
C LYS A 111 6.86 26.43 -0.04
N LEU A 112 7.98 26.39 0.67
CA LEU A 112 8.03 26.14 2.11
C LEU A 112 8.20 27.48 2.85
N PRO A 113 7.30 27.85 3.78
CA PRO A 113 7.49 29.02 4.62
C PRO A 113 8.78 28.92 5.46
N SER A 114 9.41 30.04 5.79
CA SER A 114 10.64 30.06 6.61
C SER A 114 10.47 29.48 8.01
N SER A 115 9.24 29.44 8.52
CA SER A 115 8.87 28.87 9.81
C SER A 115 8.38 27.43 9.73
N ALA A 116 8.30 26.83 8.54
CA ALA A 116 8.14 25.39 8.38
C ALA A 116 9.54 24.77 8.27
N THR A 117 9.71 23.58 8.83
CA THR A 117 11.03 22.94 8.94
C THR A 117 10.97 21.51 8.44
N ILE A 118 12.02 21.14 7.70
CA ILE A 118 12.33 19.74 7.42
C ILE A 118 13.42 19.33 8.42
N TYR A 119 13.13 18.35 9.24
CA TYR A 119 14.08 17.70 10.13
C TYR A 119 14.47 16.35 9.53
N GLY A 120 15.75 16.21 9.15
CA GLY A 120 16.25 15.06 8.40
C GLY A 120 16.69 15.44 6.98
N GLU A 121 16.74 14.43 6.11
CA GLU A 121 17.25 14.54 4.75
C GLU A 121 16.19 15.18 3.83
N LYS A 122 16.60 16.20 3.06
CA LYS A 122 15.67 17.00 2.23
C LYS A 122 15.28 16.33 0.92
N ASP A 123 16.17 15.52 0.36
CA ASP A 123 15.92 14.69 -0.82
C ASP A 123 14.89 13.58 -0.55
N ARG A 124 14.74 13.17 0.73
CA ARG A 124 13.65 12.31 1.19
C ARG A 124 12.30 13.03 1.36
N VAL A 125 12.19 14.31 0.99
CA VAL A 125 10.93 15.05 1.06
C VAL A 125 10.56 15.58 -0.31
N PHE A 126 9.44 15.09 -0.83
CA PHE A 126 8.81 15.62 -2.03
C PHE A 126 7.59 16.47 -1.67
N ILE A 127 7.53 17.68 -2.24
CA ILE A 127 6.38 18.56 -2.11
C ILE A 127 5.99 19.07 -3.49
N ALA A 128 4.81 18.67 -3.97
CA ALA A 128 4.31 19.10 -5.26
C ALA A 128 4.20 20.63 -5.34
N LYS A 129 4.43 21.19 -6.53
CA LYS A 129 4.40 22.64 -6.78
C LYS A 129 3.10 23.33 -6.33
N SER A 130 1.97 22.65 -6.44
CA SER A 130 0.64 23.17 -6.05
C SER A 130 0.24 22.84 -4.62
N ALA A 131 1.04 22.05 -3.89
CA ALA A 131 0.79 21.80 -2.48
C ALA A 131 1.03 23.07 -1.65
N THR A 132 0.26 23.23 -0.58
CA THR A 132 0.37 24.36 0.35
C THR A 132 0.81 23.87 1.71
N ILE A 133 1.99 24.30 2.15
CA ILE A 133 2.47 24.10 3.51
C ILE A 133 2.33 25.41 4.27
N GLN A 134 1.59 25.39 5.38
CA GLN A 134 1.45 26.55 6.25
C GLN A 134 2.65 26.71 7.19
N PRO A 135 2.81 27.90 7.81
CA PRO A 135 3.81 28.13 8.87
C PRO A 135 3.77 27.07 9.98
N LEU A 136 4.91 26.82 10.63
CA LEU A 136 5.02 25.96 11.81
C LEU A 136 4.64 24.49 11.58
N VAL A 137 4.75 24.02 10.33
CA VAL A 137 4.72 22.59 9.99
C VAL A 137 6.11 22.00 10.18
N LEU A 138 6.19 20.84 10.83
CA LEU A 138 7.39 20.03 10.93
C LEU A 138 7.25 18.79 10.05
N LEU A 139 8.16 18.63 9.09
CA LEU A 139 8.30 17.44 8.27
C LEU A 139 9.53 16.68 8.77
N ASP A 140 9.35 15.51 9.37
CA ASP A 140 10.42 14.69 9.94
C ASP A 140 10.72 13.50 9.02
N SER A 141 11.77 13.64 8.20
CA SER A 141 12.24 12.61 7.28
C SER A 141 13.35 11.73 7.85
N THR A 142 13.59 11.77 9.17
CA THR A 142 14.70 11.02 9.79
C THR A 142 14.55 9.50 9.71
N LYS A 143 13.32 9.01 9.59
CA LYS A 143 13.01 7.58 9.51
C LYS A 143 12.47 7.12 8.16
N GLY A 144 12.15 8.05 7.27
CA GLY A 144 11.57 7.69 5.99
C GLY A 144 11.21 8.88 5.11
N SER A 145 10.79 8.57 3.90
CA SER A 145 10.41 9.57 2.91
C SER A 145 9.04 10.21 3.18
N ILE A 146 8.88 11.47 2.81
CA ILE A 146 7.59 12.18 2.91
C ILE A 146 7.20 12.66 1.52
N TYR A 147 6.02 12.27 1.08
CA TYR A 147 5.47 12.70 -0.19
C TYR A 147 4.18 13.49 0.01
N ILE A 148 4.17 14.75 -0.43
CA ILE A 148 3.00 15.63 -0.37
C ILE A 148 2.55 15.96 -1.79
N ASP A 149 1.40 15.41 -2.19
CA ASP A 149 0.90 15.47 -3.56
C ASP A 149 0.18 16.81 -3.88
N GLN A 150 -0.20 16.95 -5.13
CA GLN A 150 -0.78 18.13 -5.74
C GLN A 150 -2.01 18.63 -4.98
N GLU A 151 -2.05 19.95 -4.75
CA GLU A 151 -3.16 20.64 -4.10
C GLU A 151 -3.45 20.16 -2.67
N ALA A 152 -2.60 19.32 -2.07
CA ALA A 152 -2.69 19.00 -0.65
C ALA A 152 -2.40 20.24 0.19
N ILE A 153 -3.08 20.36 1.34
CA ILE A 153 -2.90 21.47 2.27
C ILE A 153 -2.52 20.91 3.62
N VAL A 154 -1.31 21.25 4.08
CA VAL A 154 -0.85 20.94 5.43
C VAL A 154 -0.98 22.20 6.28
N PHE A 155 -1.92 22.17 7.23
CA PHE A 155 -2.20 23.31 8.10
C PHE A 155 -1.13 23.44 9.19
N ALA A 156 -1.02 24.66 9.74
CA ALA A 156 -0.06 24.99 10.76
C ALA A 156 -0.13 24.04 11.97
N HIS A 157 1.01 23.85 12.63
CA HIS A 157 1.18 22.95 13.78
C HIS A 157 0.98 21.46 13.47
N SER A 158 1.04 21.06 12.20
CA SER A 158 1.12 19.64 11.84
C SER A 158 2.55 19.13 11.98
N HIS A 159 2.70 17.91 12.50
CA HIS A 159 3.93 17.15 12.51
C HIS A 159 3.72 15.91 11.64
N ILE A 160 4.54 15.74 10.61
CA ILE A 160 4.44 14.61 9.67
C ILE A 160 5.76 13.87 9.67
N LYS A 161 5.74 12.59 10.01
CA LYS A 161 6.90 11.70 9.98
C LYS A 161 6.88 10.84 8.72
N GLY A 162 8.05 10.52 8.19
CA GLY A 162 8.21 9.53 7.12
C GLY A 162 8.43 8.10 7.66
N PRO A 163 8.14 7.05 6.88
CA PRO A 163 7.54 7.09 5.54
C PRO A 163 6.07 7.54 5.56
N SER A 164 5.69 8.49 4.72
CA SER A 164 4.28 8.89 4.56
C SER A 164 3.93 9.50 3.19
N TYR A 165 2.71 9.23 2.75
CA TYR A 165 2.09 9.81 1.55
C TYR A 165 0.83 10.60 1.90
N ILE A 166 0.79 11.86 1.50
CA ILE A 166 -0.36 12.76 1.62
C ILE A 166 -0.95 13.00 0.23
N GLY A 167 -2.11 12.39 -0.02
CA GLY A 167 -2.74 12.36 -1.33
C GLY A 167 -3.31 13.70 -1.81
N LYS A 168 -3.64 13.72 -3.11
CA LYS A 168 -4.08 14.93 -3.82
C LYS A 168 -5.28 15.58 -3.15
N LYS A 169 -5.25 16.91 -3.02
CA LYS A 169 -6.35 17.71 -2.46
C LYS A 169 -6.74 17.34 -1.02
N SER A 170 -5.93 16.55 -0.33
CA SER A 170 -6.17 16.18 1.06
C SER A 170 -5.72 17.29 2.01
N GLN A 171 -6.34 17.35 3.18
CA GLN A 171 -6.10 18.38 4.18
C GLN A 171 -5.62 17.74 5.49
N ILE A 172 -4.45 18.16 5.96
CA ILE A 172 -3.91 17.77 7.26
C ILE A 172 -4.15 18.91 8.25
N LEU A 173 -5.09 18.69 9.18
CA LEU A 173 -5.72 19.71 10.02
C LEU A 173 -5.01 19.83 11.39
N GLY A 174 -3.75 20.28 11.39
CA GLY A 174 -2.97 20.46 12.64
C GLY A 174 -2.80 19.12 13.38
N ALA A 175 -2.28 18.11 12.68
CA ALA A 175 -2.27 16.71 13.11
C ALA A 175 -0.87 16.21 13.47
N ASN A 176 -0.80 15.16 14.29
CA ASN A 176 0.41 14.35 14.49
C ASN A 176 0.30 13.10 13.62
N ILE A 177 1.01 13.09 12.50
CA ILE A 177 1.04 12.01 11.52
C ILE A 177 2.33 11.21 11.75
N GLY A 178 2.18 9.96 12.17
CA GLY A 178 3.26 9.00 12.40
C GLY A 178 3.88 8.45 11.13
N GLU A 179 4.71 7.43 11.29
CA GLU A 179 5.29 6.65 10.19
C GLU A 179 4.26 5.66 9.62
N GLY A 180 4.53 5.16 8.40
CA GLY A 180 3.69 4.15 7.75
C GLY A 180 2.32 4.65 7.32
N ILE A 181 2.21 5.92 6.93
CA ILE A 181 0.93 6.56 6.62
C ILE A 181 0.71 6.67 5.11
N SER A 182 -0.42 6.14 4.64
CA SER A 182 -0.89 6.34 3.27
C SER A 182 -2.26 7.01 3.29
N ILE A 183 -2.34 8.28 2.85
CA ILE A 183 -3.60 9.02 2.77
C ILE A 183 -3.95 9.23 1.30
N GLY A 184 -5.10 8.69 0.87
CA GLY A 184 -5.66 8.85 -0.46
C GLY A 184 -6.11 10.29 -0.77
N PRO A 185 -6.68 10.52 -1.96
CA PRO A 185 -7.10 11.85 -2.38
C PRO A 185 -8.34 12.35 -1.63
N LEU A 186 -8.47 13.67 -1.53
CA LEU A 186 -9.67 14.36 -1.02
C LEU A 186 -10.06 13.97 0.41
N CYS A 187 -9.07 13.61 1.24
CA CYS A 187 -9.27 13.28 2.64
C CYS A 187 -9.12 14.50 3.55
N ARG A 188 -9.71 14.43 4.75
CA ARG A 188 -9.44 15.39 5.84
C ARG A 188 -8.97 14.64 7.07
N VAL A 189 -7.75 14.89 7.52
CA VAL A 189 -7.12 14.12 8.59
C VAL A 189 -6.60 15.06 9.68
N GLY A 190 -6.99 14.78 10.92
CA GLY A 190 -6.66 15.52 12.13
C GLY A 190 -6.45 14.57 13.32
N GLY A 191 -5.96 15.12 14.44
CA GLY A 191 -5.62 14.33 15.62
C GLY A 191 -4.31 13.58 15.45
N GLU A 192 -4.24 12.36 16.00
CA GLU A 192 -3.07 11.47 15.91
C GLU A 192 -3.41 10.27 15.02
N VAL A 193 -2.52 9.98 14.06
CA VAL A 193 -2.66 8.84 13.13
C VAL A 193 -1.29 8.16 12.96
N GLU A 194 -1.23 6.85 13.11
CA GLU A 194 0.01 6.05 13.03
C GLU A 194 -0.24 4.75 12.25
N GLU A 195 0.74 4.30 11.44
CA GLU A 195 0.71 3.02 10.71
C GLU A 195 -0.65 2.68 10.09
N THR A 196 -1.17 3.55 9.24
CA THR A 196 -2.56 3.48 8.78
C THR A 196 -2.66 3.81 7.30
N ILE A 197 -3.49 3.03 6.60
CA ILE A 197 -3.88 3.28 5.21
C ILE A 197 -5.30 3.86 5.20
N ILE A 198 -5.46 5.05 4.65
CA ILE A 198 -6.73 5.76 4.49
C ILE A 198 -6.99 5.96 3.00
N HIS A 199 -8.01 5.31 2.46
CA HIS A 199 -8.42 5.52 1.07
C HIS A 199 -9.14 6.84 0.84
N GLY A 200 -9.36 7.19 -0.42
CA GLY A 200 -9.88 8.49 -0.83
C GLY A 200 -11.25 8.84 -0.25
N PHE A 201 -11.54 10.14 -0.17
CA PHE A 201 -12.82 10.69 0.31
C PHE A 201 -13.16 10.34 1.77
N THR A 202 -12.17 9.96 2.57
CA THR A 202 -12.35 9.62 3.98
C THR A 202 -11.98 10.78 4.91
N ASN A 203 -12.81 11.01 5.92
CA ASN A 203 -12.66 12.10 6.88
C ASN A 203 -12.41 11.55 8.29
N LYS A 204 -11.26 11.92 8.86
CA LYS A 204 -10.89 11.80 10.28
C LYS A 204 -10.41 13.18 10.76
N ALA A 205 -11.28 14.19 10.64
CA ALA A 205 -10.87 15.60 10.75
C ALA A 205 -10.59 16.08 12.19
N HIS A 206 -11.08 15.37 13.19
CA HIS A 206 -11.05 15.81 14.58
C HIS A 206 -9.99 15.10 15.41
N ARG A 207 -9.77 15.61 16.63
CA ARG A 207 -8.96 14.99 17.68
C ARG A 207 -9.38 13.53 17.92
N GLY A 208 -8.48 12.74 18.50
CA GLY A 208 -8.59 11.29 18.65
C GLY A 208 -7.36 10.59 18.06
N PHE A 209 -7.32 9.26 18.15
CA PHE A 209 -6.20 8.39 17.75
C PHE A 209 -6.67 7.39 16.69
N LEU A 210 -5.84 7.10 15.70
CA LEU A 210 -6.10 6.05 14.71
C LEU A 210 -4.77 5.34 14.40
N GLY A 211 -4.59 4.14 14.93
CA GLY A 211 -3.38 3.34 14.78
C GLY A 211 -3.63 2.03 14.03
N HIS A 212 -2.63 1.53 13.29
CA HIS A 212 -2.60 0.16 12.74
C HIS A 212 -3.89 -0.22 11.99
N SER A 213 -4.43 0.73 11.19
CA SER A 213 -5.78 0.64 10.63
C SER A 213 -5.81 0.64 9.10
N TYR A 214 -6.88 0.08 8.54
CA TYR A 214 -7.19 0.15 7.12
C TYR A 214 -8.59 0.73 6.91
N LEU A 215 -8.67 1.97 6.41
CA LEU A 215 -9.93 2.65 6.13
C LEU A 215 -10.19 2.71 4.63
N GLY A 216 -11.33 2.15 4.21
CA GLY A 216 -11.84 2.26 2.84
C GLY A 216 -12.26 3.68 2.44
N GLU A 217 -12.82 3.81 1.24
CA GLU A 217 -13.28 5.10 0.73
C GLU A 217 -14.60 5.55 1.39
N TRP A 218 -14.84 6.87 1.38
CA TRP A 218 -16.11 7.48 1.82
C TRP A 218 -16.48 7.22 3.29
N ILE A 219 -15.48 7.06 4.15
CA ILE A 219 -15.69 6.90 5.60
C ILE A 219 -15.68 8.25 6.29
N ASN A 220 -16.54 8.44 7.30
CA ASN A 220 -16.49 9.62 8.17
C ASN A 220 -16.38 9.20 9.63
N ILE A 221 -15.20 9.38 10.21
CA ILE A 221 -14.91 9.08 11.61
C ILE A 221 -15.34 10.25 12.48
N GLY A 222 -16.13 9.95 13.52
CA GLY A 222 -16.64 10.93 14.47
C GLY A 222 -15.55 11.65 15.25
N ALA A 223 -15.91 12.80 15.83
CA ALA A 223 -14.99 13.54 16.69
C ALA A 223 -14.59 12.72 17.92
N LEU A 224 -13.32 12.81 18.32
CA LEU A 224 -12.76 12.13 19.50
C LEU A 224 -12.76 10.60 19.42
N CYS A 225 -13.07 9.99 18.27
CA CYS A 225 -12.93 8.56 18.09
C CYS A 225 -11.46 8.12 18.21
N THR A 226 -11.27 7.00 18.91
CA THR A 226 -9.98 6.34 19.15
C THR A 226 -10.14 4.83 18.97
N ASN A 227 -9.21 4.15 18.33
CA ASN A 227 -9.11 2.68 18.38
C ASN A 227 -7.99 2.24 19.34
N SER A 228 -8.14 1.07 19.96
CA SER A 228 -7.05 0.43 20.70
C SER A 228 -6.33 -0.47 19.72
N ASP A 229 -5.16 -0.04 19.28
CA ASP A 229 -4.34 -0.80 18.34
C ASP A 229 -3.52 -1.89 19.02
N ILE A 230 -3.39 -1.88 20.34
CA ILE A 230 -2.75 -2.92 21.13
C ILE A 230 -3.77 -3.65 22.01
N LYS A 231 -3.58 -4.96 22.17
CA LYS A 231 -4.37 -5.76 23.10
C LYS A 231 -3.93 -5.51 24.54
N ASN A 232 -4.89 -5.36 25.46
CA ASN A 232 -4.62 -5.00 26.86
C ASN A 232 -3.78 -6.03 27.65
N ASP A 233 -3.72 -7.28 27.19
CA ASP A 233 -2.90 -8.34 27.79
C ASP A 233 -1.55 -8.50 27.08
N TYR A 234 -1.23 -7.64 26.11
CA TYR A 234 -0.01 -7.64 25.30
C TYR A 234 0.23 -8.93 24.52
N SER A 235 -0.77 -9.82 24.38
CA SER A 235 -0.67 -10.97 23.48
C SER A 235 -0.85 -10.56 22.02
N THR A 236 -0.66 -11.51 21.11
CA THR A 236 -1.03 -11.31 19.71
C THR A 236 -2.53 -11.05 19.55
N VAL A 237 -2.89 -10.29 18.52
CA VAL A 237 -4.27 -9.94 18.19
C VAL A 237 -4.87 -11.04 17.32
N GLN A 238 -6.11 -11.43 17.63
CA GLN A 238 -6.87 -12.34 16.78
C GLN A 238 -7.85 -11.55 15.92
N VAL A 239 -7.88 -11.83 14.62
CA VAL A 239 -8.75 -11.15 13.65
C VAL A 239 -9.74 -12.15 13.06
N TYR A 240 -11.00 -11.76 12.97
CA TYR A 240 -12.06 -12.60 12.42
C TYR A 240 -12.06 -12.54 10.89
N VAL A 241 -11.67 -13.63 10.23
CA VAL A 241 -11.56 -13.73 8.77
C VAL A 241 -12.33 -14.94 8.29
N LYS A 242 -13.27 -14.73 7.35
CA LYS A 242 -14.03 -15.81 6.67
C LYS A 242 -14.71 -16.82 7.62
N GLY A 243 -15.11 -16.40 8.81
CA GLY A 243 -15.82 -17.26 9.76
C GLY A 243 -14.98 -17.76 10.93
N GLU A 244 -13.66 -17.54 10.91
CA GLU A 244 -12.72 -18.07 11.89
C GLU A 244 -11.82 -16.98 12.47
N PHE A 245 -11.34 -17.17 13.70
CA PHE A 245 -10.32 -16.31 14.29
C PHE A 245 -8.93 -16.76 13.82
N MET A 246 -8.22 -15.84 13.19
CA MET A 246 -6.84 -16.02 12.77
C MET A 246 -5.94 -15.24 13.71
N ASP A 247 -4.87 -15.85 14.20
CA ASP A 247 -3.81 -15.11 14.89
C ASP A 247 -3.08 -14.22 13.87
N SER A 248 -2.95 -12.93 14.15
CA SER A 248 -2.19 -12.02 13.28
C SER A 248 -0.68 -12.17 13.47
N GLU A 249 -0.23 -12.87 14.53
CA GLU A 249 1.15 -12.93 15.00
C GLU A 249 1.73 -11.55 15.41
N ALA A 250 0.91 -10.49 15.36
CA ALA A 250 1.25 -9.13 15.69
C ALA A 250 0.62 -8.72 17.03
N THR A 251 1.37 -7.95 17.82
CA THR A 251 0.87 -7.37 19.07
C THR A 251 0.03 -6.11 18.84
N LYS A 252 0.13 -5.52 17.65
CA LYS A 252 -0.65 -4.35 17.25
C LYS A 252 -1.46 -4.57 15.98
N VAL A 253 -2.78 -4.40 16.05
CA VAL A 253 -3.75 -4.40 14.94
C VAL A 253 -4.95 -3.55 15.37
N GLY A 254 -5.39 -2.63 14.50
CA GLY A 254 -6.38 -1.61 14.81
C GLY A 254 -7.80 -1.82 14.31
#